data_AF-A0AAE3KIN3-F1
#
_entry.id   AF-A0AAE3KIN3-F1
#
_cell.length_a   1.000
_cell.length_b   1.000
_cell.length_c   1.000
_cell.angle_alpha   90.00
_cell.angle_beta   90.00
_cell.angle_gamma   90.00
#
_symmetry.space_group_name_H-M   'P 1'
#
loop_
_entity.id
_entity.type
_entity.pdbx_description
1 polymer ?
#
loop_
_entity_poly.entity_id
_entity_poly.type
_entity_poly.pdbx_seq_one_letter_code
_entity_poly.pdbx_strand_id
1 'polypeptide(L)'
;MPIRTNRGRAAVYRKLWGWPLRSPKHLVTTVVGVTVLATTIGVVGPRLLGENGPLAASGGTPGSGQGQAGQSLQPTGGQSQSAAPTGGAIPTSLPPSLPTRLSSPAASPSSAAPDPAALSVAESWGKAWVNHPDGMTNEQWLDQLRPYTTEEYLPVMSSVDIANIPATKVTGSATPTKSHANSMEAALPTDGGTLQLTLVRTAQGWRVARYTKAD
;
A
#
# COMPACT_ATOMS: atom_id res chain seq x y z
N MET A 1 2.47 38.52 -9.77
CA MET A 1 1.94 37.14 -9.79
C MET A 1 3.07 36.16 -9.47
N PRO A 2 3.05 35.42 -8.35
CA PRO A 2 4.05 34.38 -8.08
C PRO A 2 3.61 33.03 -8.64
N ILE A 3 4.46 32.40 -9.45
CA ILE A 3 4.27 31.04 -9.98
C ILE A 3 4.56 30.03 -8.86
N ARG A 4 3.58 29.16 -8.59
CA ARG A 4 3.69 28.04 -7.64
C ARG A 4 4.38 26.88 -8.34
N THR A 5 5.70 26.84 -8.30
CA THR A 5 6.45 25.75 -8.94
C THR A 5 6.32 24.47 -8.11
N ASN A 6 5.60 23.49 -8.65
CA ASN A 6 5.46 22.12 -8.14
C ASN A 6 6.81 21.39 -8.12
N ARG A 7 7.62 21.55 -7.06
CA ARG A 7 8.87 20.78 -6.87
C ARG A 7 8.72 19.51 -6.00
N GLY A 8 7.52 19.19 -5.53
CA GLY A 8 7.30 18.11 -4.57
C GLY A 8 7.19 16.69 -5.13
N ARG A 9 6.94 16.51 -6.45
CA ARG A 9 6.56 15.17 -6.99
C ARG A 9 7.72 14.33 -7.56
N ALA A 10 8.88 14.92 -7.80
CA ALA A 10 10.04 14.19 -8.35
C ALA A 10 10.88 13.45 -7.28
N ALA A 11 10.74 13.80 -6.00
CA ALA A 11 11.55 13.22 -4.93
C ALA A 11 11.16 11.78 -4.57
N VAL A 12 9.88 11.42 -4.77
CA VAL A 12 9.34 10.10 -4.41
C VAL A 12 9.89 9.00 -5.34
N TYR A 13 10.05 9.30 -6.64
CA TYR A 13 10.59 8.34 -7.61
C TYR A 13 12.10 8.13 -7.49
N ARG A 14 12.86 9.11 -7.01
CA ARG A 14 14.31 8.97 -6.82
C ARG A 14 14.68 8.01 -5.69
N LYS A 15 13.81 7.89 -4.67
CA LYS A 15 14.11 7.09 -3.47
C LYS A 15 13.86 5.59 -3.70
N LEU A 16 13.00 5.23 -4.65
CA LEU A 16 12.70 3.82 -4.97
C LEU A 16 13.67 3.21 -6.00
N TRP A 17 14.27 4.02 -6.88
CA TRP A 17 15.19 3.54 -7.94
C TRP A 17 16.68 3.90 -7.73
N GLY A 18 17.01 4.77 -6.77
CA GLY A 18 18.41 5.14 -6.48
C GLY A 18 19.15 4.22 -5.50
N TRP A 19 18.44 3.26 -4.90
CA TRP A 19 18.97 2.34 -3.89
C TRP A 19 20.06 1.38 -4.40
N PRO A 20 19.96 0.77 -5.60
CA PRO A 20 21.03 -0.12 -6.09
C PRO A 20 22.28 0.61 -6.61
N LEU A 21 22.20 1.92 -6.89
CA LEU A 21 23.30 2.70 -7.46
C LEU A 21 24.09 3.53 -6.42
N ARG A 22 23.67 3.56 -5.14
CA ARG A 22 24.33 4.36 -4.08
C ARG A 22 25.47 3.66 -3.34
N SER A 23 25.67 2.36 -3.55
CA SER A 23 26.71 1.60 -2.88
C SER A 23 27.23 0.48 -3.78
N PRO A 24 28.56 0.42 -4.06
CA PRO A 24 29.17 -0.67 -4.81
C PRO A 24 28.82 -2.06 -4.25
N LYS A 25 28.64 -2.15 -2.92
CA LYS A 25 28.29 -3.41 -2.24
C LYS A 25 26.85 -3.86 -2.56
N HIS A 26 25.88 -2.96 -2.50
CA HIS A 26 24.47 -3.30 -2.79
C HIS A 26 24.24 -3.63 -4.27
N LEU A 27 25.04 -3.03 -5.17
CA LEU A 27 25.04 -3.39 -6.59
C LEU A 27 25.51 -4.84 -6.80
N VAL A 28 26.63 -5.24 -6.18
CA VAL A 28 27.15 -6.61 -6.27
C VAL A 28 26.13 -7.61 -5.70
N THR A 29 25.53 -7.32 -4.53
CA THR A 29 24.51 -8.20 -3.94
C THR A 29 23.29 -8.37 -4.85
N THR A 30 22.82 -7.29 -5.48
CA THR A 30 21.65 -7.34 -6.39
C THR A 30 21.96 -8.15 -7.65
N VAL A 31 23.14 -7.93 -8.26
CA VAL A 31 23.58 -8.66 -9.45
C VAL A 31 23.74 -10.14 -9.14
N VAL A 32 24.36 -10.49 -8.01
CA VAL A 32 24.50 -11.89 -7.56
C VAL A 32 23.13 -12.51 -7.32
N GLY A 33 22.21 -11.82 -6.63
CA GLY A 33 20.85 -12.30 -6.39
C GLY A 33 20.06 -12.57 -7.67
N VAL A 34 20.10 -11.66 -8.65
CA VAL A 34 19.46 -11.84 -9.95
C VAL A 34 20.09 -12.98 -10.74
N THR A 35 21.41 -13.12 -10.69
CA THR A 35 22.13 -14.21 -11.37
C THR A 35 21.77 -15.57 -10.77
N VAL A 36 21.78 -15.69 -9.44
CA VAL A 36 21.38 -16.92 -8.74
C VAL A 36 19.91 -17.26 -9.01
N LEU A 37 19.02 -16.26 -9.05
CA LEU A 37 17.61 -16.48 -9.39
C LEU A 37 17.44 -16.97 -10.85
N ALA A 38 18.15 -16.37 -11.80
CA ALA A 38 18.13 -16.81 -13.19
C ALA A 38 18.72 -18.23 -13.35
N THR A 39 19.79 -18.55 -12.63
CA THR A 39 20.41 -19.88 -12.64
C THR A 39 19.51 -20.92 -11.97
N THR A 40 18.85 -20.62 -10.87
CA THR A 40 17.91 -21.55 -10.22
C THR A 40 16.70 -21.82 -11.10
N ILE A 41 16.12 -20.81 -11.76
CA ILE A 41 15.04 -21.02 -12.74
C ILE A 41 15.52 -21.84 -13.94
N GLY A 42 16.72 -21.57 -14.44
CA GLY A 42 17.31 -22.30 -15.58
C GLY A 42 17.74 -23.74 -15.26
N VAL A 43 18.10 -24.05 -14.02
CA VAL A 43 18.60 -25.37 -13.60
C VAL A 43 17.51 -26.24 -12.96
N VAL A 44 16.51 -25.64 -12.31
CA VAL A 44 15.39 -26.36 -11.67
C VAL A 44 14.19 -26.50 -12.62
N GLY A 45 13.99 -25.55 -13.55
CA GLY A 45 12.97 -25.62 -14.60
C GLY A 45 13.00 -26.89 -15.47
N PRO A 46 14.17 -27.45 -15.89
CA PRO A 46 14.21 -28.65 -16.72
C PRO A 46 13.94 -29.95 -15.95
N ARG A 47 13.77 -29.90 -14.62
CA ARG A 47 13.61 -31.10 -13.78
C ARG A 47 12.17 -31.36 -13.33
N LEU A 48 11.22 -30.49 -13.69
CA LEU A 48 9.78 -30.71 -13.49
C LEU A 48 8.98 -30.76 -14.80
N LEU A 49 9.62 -30.57 -15.96
CA LEU A 49 8.98 -30.73 -17.26
C LEU A 49 9.85 -31.63 -18.14
N GLY A 50 9.74 -32.92 -17.86
CA GLY A 50 10.45 -33.98 -18.55
C GLY A 50 9.53 -35.12 -18.92
N GLU A 51 8.35 -34.84 -19.50
CA GLU A 51 7.65 -35.77 -20.39
C GLU A 51 7.03 -34.96 -21.55
N ASN A 52 7.31 -35.40 -22.77
CA ASN A 52 6.84 -34.91 -24.08
C ASN A 52 7.72 -33.87 -24.79
N GLY A 53 8.69 -34.38 -25.54
CA GLY A 53 8.96 -33.87 -26.90
C GLY A 53 8.92 -35.04 -27.89
N PRO A 54 8.99 -34.81 -29.22
CA PRO A 54 8.72 -33.60 -30.00
C PRO A 54 7.62 -33.85 -31.05
N LEU A 55 7.15 -32.83 -31.80
CA LEU A 55 6.85 -32.89 -33.25
C LEU A 55 6.21 -31.57 -33.76
N ALA A 56 6.84 -31.07 -34.83
CA ALA A 56 6.25 -30.43 -36.00
C ALA A 56 5.68 -28.99 -35.92
N ALA A 57 6.33 -28.16 -36.75
CA ALA A 57 5.95 -26.85 -37.23
C ALA A 57 4.61 -26.80 -37.99
N SER A 58 4.05 -25.57 -38.09
CA SER A 58 3.19 -24.94 -39.13
C SER A 58 2.15 -24.07 -38.40
N GLY A 59 1.88 -22.78 -38.66
CA GLY A 59 2.15 -21.86 -39.75
C GLY A 59 0.92 -20.93 -39.87
N GLY A 60 1.12 -19.61 -39.98
CA GLY A 60 0.16 -18.69 -40.63
C GLY A 60 -0.78 -17.82 -39.77
N THR A 61 -0.45 -16.53 -39.65
CA THR A 61 -1.40 -15.38 -39.77
C THR A 61 -1.45 -14.95 -41.25
N PRO A 62 -2.27 -13.99 -41.72
CA PRO A 62 -3.53 -13.38 -41.21
C PRO A 62 -4.65 -13.35 -42.29
N GLY A 63 -5.89 -12.96 -41.93
CA GLY A 63 -7.01 -12.83 -42.88
C GLY A 63 -7.90 -11.62 -42.62
N SER A 64 -7.75 -10.62 -43.48
CA SER A 64 -8.51 -9.37 -43.65
C SER A 64 -9.96 -9.58 -44.13
N GLY A 65 -10.86 -8.65 -43.77
CA GLY A 65 -12.21 -8.56 -44.34
C GLY A 65 -12.86 -7.20 -44.05
N GLN A 66 -12.85 -6.34 -45.07
CA GLN A 66 -13.35 -4.96 -45.13
C GLN A 66 -14.64 -4.93 -45.97
N GLY A 67 -15.56 -4.00 -45.70
CA GLY A 67 -16.72 -3.66 -46.54
C GLY A 67 -17.90 -3.18 -45.68
N GLN A 68 -18.32 -1.90 -45.56
CA GLN A 68 -18.52 -0.75 -46.46
C GLN A 68 -19.97 -0.61 -46.97
N ALA A 69 -20.64 0.41 -46.42
CA ALA A 69 -21.58 1.39 -47.00
C ALA A 69 -22.87 0.99 -47.78
N GLY A 70 -23.93 1.79 -47.53
CA GLY A 70 -25.09 2.02 -48.41
C GLY A 70 -26.38 2.31 -47.62
N GLN A 71 -26.68 3.55 -47.20
CA GLN A 71 -27.39 4.64 -47.92
C GLN A 71 -28.91 4.45 -48.13
N SER A 72 -29.68 5.22 -47.34
CA SER A 72 -30.80 6.15 -47.65
C SER A 72 -31.94 5.82 -48.63
N LEU A 73 -33.18 6.19 -48.25
CA LEU A 73 -34.14 7.15 -48.87
C LEU A 73 -35.53 7.01 -48.16
N GLN A 74 -36.05 7.99 -47.38
CA GLN A 74 -36.82 9.22 -47.71
C GLN A 74 -38.37 8.98 -47.89
N PRO A 75 -39.25 10.00 -48.02
CA PRO A 75 -40.02 10.75 -47.01
C PRO A 75 -41.57 10.68 -47.16
N THR A 76 -42.32 11.17 -46.17
CA THR A 76 -43.68 11.77 -46.32
C THR A 76 -43.92 12.62 -45.08
N GLY A 77 -44.36 13.89 -45.05
CA GLY A 77 -45.03 14.74 -46.02
C GLY A 77 -46.31 15.31 -45.39
N GLY A 78 -46.27 16.56 -44.91
CA GLY A 78 -47.44 17.44 -44.77
C GLY A 78 -48.00 17.70 -43.37
N GLN A 79 -47.85 18.93 -42.86
CA GLN A 79 -48.84 20.03 -42.99
C GLN A 79 -48.59 21.10 -41.91
N SER A 80 -48.39 22.33 -42.37
CA SER A 80 -48.30 23.55 -41.56
C SER A 80 -49.68 24.21 -41.52
N GLN A 81 -50.22 24.52 -40.34
CA GLN A 81 -51.20 25.61 -40.18
C GLN A 81 -51.00 26.34 -38.83
N SER A 82 -51.13 27.65 -38.94
CA SER A 82 -50.87 28.72 -37.97
C SER A 82 -51.68 28.68 -36.68
N ALA A 83 -51.09 29.21 -35.60
CA ALA A 83 -51.62 30.39 -34.88
C ALA A 83 -50.73 30.75 -33.67
N ALA A 84 -50.11 31.92 -33.72
CA ALA A 84 -49.87 32.74 -32.52
C ALA A 84 -50.91 33.88 -32.60
N PRO A 85 -51.48 34.37 -31.48
CA PRO A 85 -50.68 35.18 -30.57
C PRO A 85 -51.10 35.09 -29.08
N THR A 86 -50.33 35.82 -28.26
CA THR A 86 -50.74 36.45 -26.99
C THR A 86 -50.33 35.74 -25.70
N GLY A 87 -49.31 36.31 -25.07
CA GLY A 87 -49.34 36.64 -23.65
C GLY A 87 -49.31 35.49 -22.65
N GLY A 88 -48.14 34.91 -22.45
CA GLY A 88 -47.86 34.07 -21.29
C GLY A 88 -46.35 34.02 -21.06
N ALA A 89 -45.86 34.84 -20.14
CA ALA A 89 -44.49 34.75 -19.66
C ALA A 89 -44.30 33.38 -19.00
N ILE A 90 -43.68 32.44 -19.70
CA ILE A 90 -43.21 31.19 -19.11
C ILE A 90 -41.89 31.54 -18.41
N PRO A 91 -41.79 31.48 -17.08
CA PRO A 91 -40.50 31.66 -16.45
C PRO A 91 -39.62 30.47 -16.87
N THR A 92 -38.52 30.75 -17.56
CA THR A 92 -37.43 29.80 -17.73
C THR A 92 -36.89 29.46 -16.34
N SER A 93 -37.39 28.38 -15.73
CA SER A 93 -36.80 27.85 -14.51
C SER A 93 -35.47 27.21 -14.90
N LEU A 94 -34.37 27.94 -14.74
CA LEU A 94 -33.04 27.34 -14.71
C LEU A 94 -33.06 26.30 -13.56
N PRO A 95 -32.56 25.07 -13.77
CA PRO A 95 -32.38 24.14 -12.66
C PRO A 95 -31.47 24.78 -11.61
N PRO A 96 -31.78 24.69 -10.31
CA PRO A 96 -30.88 25.18 -9.28
C PRO A 96 -29.53 24.46 -9.42
N SER A 97 -28.46 25.24 -9.53
CA SER A 97 -27.10 24.70 -9.44
C SER A 97 -26.97 23.96 -8.12
N LEU A 98 -26.72 22.64 -8.18
CA LEU A 98 -26.44 21.84 -6.99
C LEU A 98 -25.26 22.51 -6.25
N PRO A 99 -25.35 22.73 -4.93
CA PRO A 99 -24.22 23.25 -4.18
C PRO A 99 -23.08 22.24 -4.30
N THR A 100 -21.97 22.66 -4.92
CA THR A 100 -20.68 21.99 -4.83
C THR A 100 -20.27 22.02 -3.37
N ARG A 101 -20.65 21.01 -2.59
CA ARG A 101 -20.16 20.88 -1.22
C ARG A 101 -18.63 20.79 -1.28
N LEU A 102 -17.96 21.84 -0.82
CA LEU A 102 -16.60 21.73 -0.31
C LEU A 102 -16.67 20.70 0.82
N SER A 103 -16.10 19.52 0.62
CA SER A 103 -15.77 18.62 1.73
C SER A 103 -14.90 19.41 2.69
N SER A 104 -15.44 19.79 3.86
CA SER A 104 -14.65 20.43 4.91
C SER A 104 -13.42 19.56 5.20
N PRO A 105 -12.23 20.14 5.37
CA PRO A 105 -11.04 19.37 5.72
C PRO A 105 -11.31 18.50 6.95
N ALA A 106 -10.91 17.22 6.88
CA ALA A 106 -11.00 16.32 8.03
C ALA A 106 -10.31 16.98 9.23
N ALA A 107 -10.99 17.05 10.37
CA ALA A 107 -10.44 17.61 11.59
C ALA A 107 -9.15 16.85 11.96
N SER A 108 -8.07 17.58 12.21
CA SER A 108 -6.82 16.98 12.68
C SER A 108 -7.05 16.27 14.02
N PRO A 109 -6.44 15.10 14.24
CA PRO A 109 -6.57 14.41 15.53
C PRO A 109 -6.02 15.29 16.65
N SER A 110 -6.82 15.52 17.68
CA SER A 110 -6.38 16.28 18.86
C SER A 110 -5.37 15.47 19.66
N SER A 111 -4.37 16.16 20.23
CA SER A 111 -3.46 15.56 21.21
C SER A 111 -4.24 15.13 22.45
N ALA A 112 -3.89 13.99 23.04
CA ALA A 112 -4.50 13.44 24.25
C ALA A 112 -3.41 12.95 25.22
N ALA A 113 -3.77 12.82 26.50
CA ALA A 113 -2.86 12.23 27.49
C ALA A 113 -2.47 10.79 27.07
N PRO A 114 -1.23 10.35 27.33
CA PRO A 114 -0.83 8.97 27.06
C PRO A 114 -1.64 7.97 27.90
N ASP A 115 -2.24 6.99 27.23
CA ASP A 115 -2.90 5.84 27.87
C ASP A 115 -1.87 4.81 28.37
N PRO A 116 -1.86 4.47 29.68
CA PRO A 116 -0.93 3.47 30.24
C PRO A 116 -1.15 2.06 29.67
N ALA A 117 -2.36 1.72 29.21
CA ALA A 117 -2.64 0.43 28.59
C ALA A 117 -1.92 0.29 27.25
N ALA A 118 -1.80 1.38 26.48
CA ALA A 118 -1.05 1.39 25.23
C ALA A 118 0.44 1.13 25.48
N LEU A 119 1.03 1.77 26.51
CA LEU A 119 2.42 1.54 26.90
C LEU A 119 2.66 0.08 27.34
N SER A 120 1.71 -0.49 28.08
CA SER A 120 1.78 -1.91 28.49
C SER A 120 1.76 -2.87 27.29
N VAL A 121 0.94 -2.57 26.27
CA VAL A 121 0.91 -3.33 25.01
C VAL A 121 2.22 -3.14 24.24
N ALA A 122 2.77 -1.93 24.19
CA ALA A 122 4.05 -1.65 23.54
C ALA A 122 5.19 -2.49 24.14
N GLU A 123 5.27 -2.56 25.47
CA GLU A 123 6.27 -3.38 26.16
C GLU A 123 6.05 -4.88 25.94
N SER A 124 4.81 -5.35 26.01
CA SER A 124 4.47 -6.76 25.81
C SER A 124 4.77 -7.22 24.38
N TRP A 125 4.39 -6.40 23.40
CA TRP A 125 4.72 -6.60 22.00
C TRP A 125 6.23 -6.62 21.78
N GLY A 126 6.97 -5.67 22.37
CA GLY A 126 8.42 -5.61 22.24
C GLY A 126 9.14 -6.81 22.85
N LYS A 127 8.67 -7.30 24.01
CA LYS A 127 9.18 -8.53 24.63
C LYS A 127 8.94 -9.76 23.76
N ALA A 128 7.76 -9.88 23.16
CA ALA A 128 7.47 -10.95 22.21
C ALA A 128 8.32 -10.81 20.93
N TRP A 129 8.52 -9.57 20.45
CA TRP A 129 9.26 -9.29 19.22
C TRP A 129 10.75 -9.65 19.33
N VAL A 130 11.40 -9.38 20.47
CA VAL A 130 12.81 -9.77 20.71
C VAL A 130 12.98 -11.23 21.12
N ASN A 131 11.91 -11.94 21.46
CA ASN A 131 11.95 -13.32 21.89
C ASN A 131 11.89 -14.28 20.69
N HIS A 132 13.02 -14.42 20.01
CA HIS A 132 13.19 -15.35 18.87
C HIS A 132 14.42 -16.25 19.08
N PRO A 133 14.32 -17.29 19.92
CA PRO A 133 15.43 -18.21 20.14
C PRO A 133 15.80 -18.96 18.85
N ASP A 134 17.04 -19.44 18.77
CA ASP A 134 17.53 -20.23 17.64
C ASP A 134 16.60 -21.41 17.34
N GLY A 135 16.23 -21.55 16.07
CA GLY A 135 15.31 -22.60 15.61
C GLY A 135 13.82 -22.28 15.74
N MET A 136 13.45 -21.10 16.25
CA MET A 136 12.08 -20.60 16.13
C MET A 136 11.72 -20.37 14.66
N THR A 137 10.48 -20.71 14.26
CA THR A 137 10.00 -20.39 12.91
C THR A 137 9.34 -19.01 12.88
N ASN A 138 9.25 -18.41 11.69
CA ASN A 138 8.59 -17.12 11.52
C ASN A 138 7.11 -17.18 11.92
N GLU A 139 6.42 -18.29 11.63
CA GLU A 139 5.02 -18.49 11.99
C GLU A 139 4.83 -18.51 13.52
N GLN A 140 5.71 -19.20 14.24
CA GLN A 140 5.68 -19.24 15.71
C GLN A 140 5.89 -17.85 16.32
N TRP A 141 6.82 -17.08 15.75
CA TRP A 141 7.08 -15.71 16.18
C TRP A 141 5.87 -14.78 15.90
N LEU A 142 5.24 -14.91 14.72
CA LEU A 142 4.02 -14.16 14.39
C LEU A 142 2.85 -14.53 15.29
N ASP A 143 2.69 -15.81 15.65
CA ASP A 143 1.63 -16.26 16.56
C ASP A 143 1.79 -15.64 17.96
N GLN A 144 3.02 -15.45 18.44
CA GLN A 144 3.29 -14.74 19.69
C GLN A 144 2.94 -13.25 19.62
N LEU A 145 3.02 -12.65 18.43
CA LEU A 145 2.78 -11.23 18.20
C LEU A 145 1.32 -10.91 17.85
N ARG A 146 0.57 -11.87 17.31
CA ARG A 146 -0.86 -11.76 16.98
C ARG A 146 -1.71 -11.12 18.08
N PRO A 147 -1.62 -11.47 19.38
CA PRO A 147 -2.45 -10.85 20.41
C PRO A 147 -2.18 -9.36 20.63
N TYR A 148 -1.03 -8.85 20.19
CA TYR A 148 -0.60 -7.46 20.41
C TYR A 148 -0.52 -6.64 19.12
N THR A 149 -0.66 -7.29 17.96
CA THR A 149 -0.51 -6.70 16.63
C THR A 149 -1.88 -6.60 15.96
N THR A 150 -2.07 -5.64 15.07
CA THR A 150 -3.29 -5.62 14.26
C THR A 150 -3.24 -6.68 13.15
N GLU A 151 -4.40 -7.24 12.82
CA GLU A 151 -4.52 -8.31 11.81
C GLU A 151 -4.02 -7.87 10.44
N GLU A 152 -4.20 -6.59 10.08
CA GLU A 152 -3.72 -6.03 8.82
C GLU A 152 -2.20 -5.86 8.76
N TYR A 153 -1.51 -5.85 9.91
CA TYR A 153 -0.06 -5.69 9.95
C TYR A 153 0.69 -7.03 10.01
N LEU A 154 0.03 -8.11 10.43
CA LEU A 154 0.63 -9.46 10.47
C LEU A 154 1.18 -9.94 9.11
N PRO A 155 0.52 -9.73 7.95
CA PRO A 155 1.08 -10.09 6.65
C PRO A 155 2.34 -9.29 6.28
N VAL A 156 2.49 -8.07 6.82
CA VAL A 156 3.71 -7.29 6.63
C VAL A 156 4.82 -7.90 7.47
N MET A 157 4.51 -8.27 8.71
CA MET A 157 5.47 -8.92 9.61
C MET A 157 5.92 -10.29 9.11
N SER A 158 5.10 -11.03 8.36
CA SER A 158 5.51 -12.32 7.80
C SER A 158 6.62 -12.22 6.75
N SER A 159 6.88 -11.03 6.21
CA SER A 159 8.03 -10.78 5.33
C SER A 159 9.34 -10.53 6.10
N VAL A 160 9.28 -10.39 7.42
CA VAL A 160 10.45 -10.17 8.27
C VAL A 160 11.17 -11.50 8.47
N ASP A 161 12.47 -11.50 8.19
CA ASP A 161 13.34 -12.61 8.53
C ASP A 161 13.86 -12.42 9.97
N ILE A 162 13.42 -13.31 10.87
CA ILE A 162 13.79 -13.31 12.28
C ILE A 162 15.31 -13.43 12.50
N ALA A 163 16.04 -14.11 11.60
CA ALA A 163 17.50 -14.23 11.70
C ALA A 163 18.23 -12.90 11.49
N ASN A 164 17.56 -11.91 10.88
CA ASN A 164 18.07 -10.56 10.66
C ASN A 164 17.67 -9.57 11.75
N ILE A 165 17.02 -10.02 12.83
CA ILE A 165 16.68 -9.18 13.98
C ILE A 165 17.86 -9.17 14.96
N PRO A 166 18.65 -8.08 15.06
CA PRO A 166 19.80 -8.04 15.96
C PRO A 166 19.41 -7.87 17.44
N ALA A 167 18.15 -7.53 17.71
CA ALA A 167 17.67 -7.25 19.05
C ALA A 167 17.20 -8.54 19.73
N THR A 168 17.77 -8.84 20.89
CA THR A 168 17.47 -10.03 21.70
C THR A 168 16.81 -9.70 23.03
N LYS A 169 16.82 -8.41 23.44
CA LYS A 169 16.18 -7.96 24.67
C LYS A 169 15.72 -6.51 24.63
N VAL A 170 14.65 -6.25 25.35
CA VAL A 170 14.22 -4.89 25.68
C VAL A 170 15.12 -4.34 26.80
N THR A 171 15.70 -3.16 26.60
CA THR A 171 16.69 -2.56 27.52
C THR A 171 16.10 -1.50 28.44
N GLY A 172 14.83 -1.14 28.25
CA GLY A 172 14.11 -0.17 29.10
C GLY A 172 12.62 -0.11 28.78
N SER A 173 11.88 0.72 29.54
CA SER A 173 10.43 0.88 29.39
C SER A 173 10.03 1.64 28.13
N ALA A 174 8.79 1.41 27.67
CA ALA A 174 8.22 2.16 26.56
C ALA A 174 7.97 3.62 26.98
N THR A 175 8.35 4.56 26.13
CA THR A 175 8.15 6.00 26.35
C THR A 175 7.22 6.58 25.29
N PRO A 176 6.14 7.28 25.65
CA PRO A 176 5.24 7.89 24.67
C PRO A 176 5.93 9.07 23.97
N THR A 177 5.91 9.08 22.64
CA THR A 177 6.46 10.18 21.82
C THR A 177 5.36 11.06 21.26
N LYS A 178 4.22 10.48 20.84
CA LYS A 178 2.99 11.19 20.47
C LYS A 178 1.77 10.43 21.00
N SER A 179 0.72 11.15 21.36
CA SER A 179 -0.52 10.53 21.85
C SER A 179 -1.75 11.28 21.36
N HIS A 180 -2.74 10.52 20.90
CA HIS A 180 -4.05 10.95 20.44
C HIS A 180 -5.12 10.02 21.03
N ALA A 181 -6.40 10.38 20.88
CA ALA A 181 -7.50 9.62 21.47
C ALA A 181 -7.57 8.14 21.03
N ASN A 182 -7.16 7.84 19.78
CA ASN A 182 -7.24 6.51 19.18
C ASN A 182 -5.91 6.00 18.62
N SER A 183 -4.83 6.77 18.77
CA SER A 183 -3.49 6.37 18.29
C SER A 183 -2.40 6.89 19.23
N MET A 184 -1.32 6.14 19.34
CA MET A 184 -0.15 6.52 20.12
C MET A 184 1.12 6.10 19.40
N GLU A 185 2.14 6.93 19.45
CA GLU A 185 3.50 6.58 19.10
C GLU A 185 4.31 6.39 20.38
N ALA A 186 5.07 5.30 20.47
CA ALA A 186 5.92 5.00 21.62
C ALA A 186 7.31 4.53 21.16
N ALA A 187 8.34 5.01 21.85
CA ALA A 187 9.72 4.56 21.67
C ALA A 187 10.05 3.48 22.71
N LEU A 188 10.51 2.32 22.25
CA LEU A 188 10.92 1.20 23.08
C LEU A 188 12.41 0.90 22.83
N PRO A 189 13.29 1.11 23.83
CA PRO A 189 14.70 0.80 23.68
C PRO A 189 14.95 -0.72 23.73
N THR A 190 15.74 -1.22 22.78
CA THR A 190 16.24 -2.61 22.73
C THR A 190 17.77 -2.60 22.61
N ASP A 191 18.40 -3.75 22.77
CA ASP A 191 19.84 -3.92 22.58
C ASP A 191 20.27 -3.79 21.11
N GLY A 192 19.35 -4.00 20.16
CA GLY A 192 19.56 -3.81 18.72
C GLY A 192 19.14 -2.43 18.19
N GLY A 193 18.85 -1.46 19.07
CA GLY A 193 18.40 -0.10 18.73
C GLY A 193 17.04 0.26 19.34
N THR A 194 16.52 1.45 19.03
CA THR A 194 15.20 1.88 19.54
C THR A 194 14.11 1.55 18.53
N LEU A 195 13.03 0.92 18.96
CA LEU A 195 11.83 0.66 18.16
C LEU A 195 10.84 1.81 18.35
N GLN A 196 10.38 2.39 17.26
CA GLN A 196 9.25 3.30 17.24
C GLN A 196 8.00 2.51 16.87
N LEU A 197 7.06 2.44 17.79
CA LEU A 197 5.82 1.69 17.68
C LEU A 197 4.67 2.66 17.45
N THR A 198 3.82 2.34 16.49
CA THR A 198 2.52 3.00 16.31
C THR A 198 1.43 2.07 16.80
N LEU A 199 0.74 2.49 17.86
CA LEU A 199 -0.37 1.80 18.45
C LEU A 199 -1.68 2.46 18.03
N VAL A 200 -2.70 1.65 17.82
CA VAL A 200 -4.06 2.09 17.52
C VAL A 200 -5.04 1.43 18.47
N ARG A 201 -6.10 2.16 18.82
CA ARG A 201 -7.19 1.64 19.66
C ARG A 201 -8.19 0.90 18.77
N THR A 202 -8.33 -0.39 19.01
CA THR A 202 -9.29 -1.29 18.33
C THR A 202 -10.42 -1.67 19.28
N ALA A 203 -11.42 -2.39 18.77
CA ALA A 203 -12.49 -2.96 19.61
C ALA A 203 -11.93 -3.97 20.65
N GLN A 204 -10.81 -4.64 20.36
CA GLN A 204 -10.13 -5.58 21.26
C GLN A 204 -9.08 -4.92 22.16
N GLY A 205 -9.00 -3.59 22.18
CA GLY A 205 -8.03 -2.80 22.93
C GLY A 205 -6.90 -2.23 22.06
N TRP A 206 -5.81 -1.80 22.70
CA TRP A 206 -4.66 -1.27 21.99
C TRP A 206 -3.90 -2.37 21.25
N ARG A 207 -3.48 -2.09 20.02
CA ARG A 207 -2.69 -2.99 19.18
C ARG A 207 -1.63 -2.22 18.41
N VAL A 208 -0.50 -2.85 18.15
CA VAL A 208 0.56 -2.29 17.30
C VAL A 208 0.14 -2.43 15.85
N ALA A 209 -0.03 -1.29 15.18
CA ALA A 209 -0.35 -1.22 13.75
C ALA A 209 0.91 -1.08 12.88
N ARG A 210 2.04 -0.68 13.49
CA ARG A 210 3.31 -0.50 12.78
C ARG A 210 4.48 -0.45 13.75
N TYR A 211 5.64 -0.92 13.30
CA TYR A 211 6.91 -0.54 13.91
C TYR A 211 7.91 -0.02 12.86
N THR A 212 8.85 0.78 13.32
CA THR A 212 10.03 1.22 12.57
C THR A 212 11.23 1.25 13.52
N LYS A 213 12.44 0.98 13.01
CA LYS A 213 13.66 1.25 13.79
C LYS A 213 13.93 2.76 13.78
N ALA A 214 14.23 3.34 14.94
CA ALA A 214 14.81 4.68 15.02
C ALA A 214 16.30 4.60 14.65
N ASP A 215 16.74 5.55 13.81
CA ASP A 215 18.14 5.73 13.37
C ASP A 215 19.01 6.30 14.50
#